data_AF-A0A7T0WDJ7-F1
#
_entry.id   AF-A0A7T0WDJ7-F1
#
_cell.length_a   1.000
_cell.length_b   1.000
_cell.length_c   1.000
_cell.angle_alpha   90.00
_cell.angle_beta   90.00
_cell.angle_gamma   90.00
#
_symmetry.space_group_name_H-M   'P 1'
#
loop_
_entity.id
_entity.type
_entity.pdbx_description
1 polymer ?
#
loop_
_entity_poly.entity_id
_entity_poly.type
_entity_poly.pdbx_seq_one_letter_code
_entity_poly.pdbx_strand_id
1 'polypeptide(L)'
;MMSQRGFSLVEALIALLVLSLGLVGVAAMQLKALQSATQGYQRSVASVAAVDAQERLWATLEPGQGCDAIDVGAVQTVWQDHWFQDEDHSPLRNAVESQSDIMRESGGNSCQFTVTLVLGSGDNDKLDYRFSLPSLEDLE
;
A
#
# COMPACT_ATOMS: atom_id res chain seq x y z
N MET A 1 -13.20 33.92 58.99
CA MET A 1 -13.63 34.34 57.64
C MET A 1 -12.52 33.97 56.68
N MET A 2 -12.77 33.02 55.77
CA MET A 2 -11.79 32.62 54.75
C MET A 2 -11.70 33.72 53.68
N SER A 3 -10.49 34.26 53.48
CA SER A 3 -10.21 35.29 52.49
C SER A 3 -10.19 34.68 51.09
N GLN A 4 -11.10 35.10 50.21
CA GLN A 4 -11.05 34.76 48.78
C GLN A 4 -9.86 35.47 48.14
N ARG A 5 -8.86 34.69 47.73
CA ARG A 5 -7.72 35.18 46.93
C ARG A 5 -8.20 35.31 45.49
N GLY A 6 -8.42 36.55 45.04
CA GLY A 6 -8.82 36.85 43.66
C GLY A 6 -7.77 36.38 42.65
N PHE A 7 -8.25 35.84 41.54
CA PHE A 7 -7.45 35.36 40.40
C PHE A 7 -6.59 36.50 39.84
N SER A 8 -5.28 36.26 39.66
CA SER A 8 -4.38 37.25 39.05
C SER A 8 -4.54 37.24 37.53
N LEU A 9 -4.40 38.39 36.87
CA LEU A 9 -4.37 38.47 35.39
C LEU A 9 -3.26 37.59 34.79
N VAL A 10 -2.15 37.45 35.53
CA VAL A 10 -1.03 36.57 35.16
C VAL A 10 -1.45 35.09 35.16
N GLU A 11 -2.30 34.68 36.10
CA GLU A 11 -2.82 33.31 36.19
C GLU A 11 -3.69 32.96 34.98
N ALA A 12 -4.53 33.91 34.53
CA ALA A 12 -5.33 33.78 33.31
C ALA A 12 -4.45 33.62 32.06
N LEU A 13 -3.39 34.43 31.94
CA LEU A 13 -2.47 34.38 30.82
C LEU A 13 -1.69 33.06 30.78
N ILE A 14 -1.26 32.56 31.93
CA ILE A 14 -0.58 31.26 32.02
C ILE A 14 -1.55 30.14 31.63
N ALA A 15 -2.80 30.17 32.12
CA ALA A 15 -3.81 29.17 31.75
C ALA A 15 -4.10 29.16 30.24
N LEU A 16 -4.24 30.34 29.61
CA LEU A 16 -4.40 30.47 28.16
C LEU A 16 -3.17 29.96 27.39
N LEU A 17 -1.96 30.25 27.89
CA LEU A 17 -0.73 29.75 27.30
C LEU A 17 -0.70 28.22 27.32
N VAL A 18 -0.91 27.61 28.48
CA VAL A 18 -0.93 26.15 28.64
C VAL A 18 -2.02 25.51 27.76
N LEU A 19 -3.22 26.11 27.72
CA LEU A 19 -4.32 25.65 26.86
C LEU A 19 -3.91 25.68 25.37
N SER A 20 -3.31 26.78 24.92
CA SER A 20 -2.92 26.94 23.51
C SER A 20 -1.87 25.89 23.09
N LEU A 21 -0.89 25.60 23.95
CA LEU A 21 0.10 24.55 23.72
C LEU A 21 -0.55 23.17 23.68
N GLY A 22 -1.53 22.90 24.56
CA GLY A 22 -2.30 21.67 24.56
C GLY A 22 -3.08 21.45 23.25
N LEU A 23 -3.75 22.49 22.75
CA LEU A 23 -4.52 22.42 21.50
C LEU A 23 -3.62 22.18 20.28
N VAL A 24 -2.45 22.84 20.20
CA VAL A 24 -1.46 22.57 19.14
C VAL A 24 -0.96 21.13 19.21
N GLY A 25 -0.74 20.58 20.42
CA GLY A 25 -0.39 19.19 20.61
C GLY A 25 -1.44 18.22 20.06
N VAL A 26 -2.73 18.50 20.30
CA VAL A 26 -3.84 17.70 19.76
C VAL A 26 -3.90 17.79 18.23
N ALA A 27 -3.76 18.99 17.66
CA ALA A 27 -3.75 19.17 16.20
C ALA A 27 -2.59 18.40 15.54
N ALA A 28 -1.40 18.42 16.14
CA ALA A 28 -0.25 17.65 15.65
C ALA A 28 -0.52 16.12 15.69
N MET A 29 -1.18 15.62 16.73
CA MET A 29 -1.59 14.21 16.80
C MET A 29 -2.63 13.86 15.74
N GLN A 30 -3.60 14.74 15.48
CA GLN A 30 -4.59 14.53 14.42
C GLN A 30 -3.94 14.44 13.03
N LEU A 31 -2.97 15.31 12.73
CA LEU A 31 -2.21 15.25 11.46
C LEU A 31 -1.45 13.93 11.31
N LYS A 32 -0.80 13.46 12.38
CA LYS A 32 -0.11 12.16 12.37
C LYS A 32 -1.08 10.99 12.17
N ALA A 33 -2.25 11.05 12.80
CA ALA A 33 -3.29 10.04 12.62
C ALA A 33 -3.78 10.00 11.16
N LEU A 34 -3.99 11.16 10.54
CA LEU A 34 -4.37 11.26 9.12
C LEU A 34 -3.28 10.68 8.21
N GLN A 35 -2.01 11.01 8.45
CA GLN A 35 -0.89 10.46 7.69
C GLN A 35 -0.81 8.92 7.82
N SER A 36 -1.04 8.38 9.01
CA SER A 36 -1.08 6.93 9.22
C SER A 36 -2.25 6.28 8.47
N ALA A 37 -3.44 6.91 8.50
CA ALA A 37 -4.61 6.43 7.78
C ALA A 37 -4.41 6.42 6.26
N THR A 38 -3.76 7.45 5.70
CA THR A 38 -3.47 7.49 4.26
C THR A 38 -2.46 6.43 3.84
N GLN A 39 -1.43 6.17 4.65
CA GLN A 39 -0.49 5.05 4.43
C GLN A 39 -1.18 3.69 4.48
N GLY A 40 -2.06 3.48 5.47
CA GLY A 40 -2.87 2.26 5.56
C GLY A 40 -3.75 2.06 4.32
N TYR A 41 -4.42 3.11 3.87
CA TYR A 41 -5.23 3.09 2.65
C TYR A 41 -4.40 2.69 1.42
N GLN A 42 -3.21 3.28 1.21
CA GLN A 42 -2.35 2.93 0.07
C GLN A 42 -1.93 1.45 0.09
N ARG A 43 -1.59 0.90 1.26
CA ARG A 43 -1.29 -0.54 1.39
C ARG A 43 -2.49 -1.43 1.08
N SER A 44 -3.70 -1.01 1.46
CA SER A 44 -4.92 -1.72 1.08
C SER A 44 -5.15 -1.72 -0.43
N VAL A 45 -4.97 -0.58 -1.11
CA VAL A 45 -5.09 -0.52 -2.58
C VAL A 45 -4.02 -1.37 -3.26
N ALA A 46 -2.77 -1.33 -2.78
CA ALA A 46 -1.70 -2.19 -3.28
C ALA A 46 -2.03 -3.69 -3.13
N SER A 47 -2.67 -4.10 -2.03
CA SER A 47 -3.12 -5.49 -1.87
C SER A 47 -4.18 -5.88 -2.91
N VAL A 48 -5.08 -4.97 -3.28
CA VAL A 48 -6.06 -5.20 -4.34
C VAL A 48 -5.38 -5.30 -5.70
N ALA A 49 -4.37 -4.46 -5.97
CA ALA A 49 -3.57 -4.53 -7.18
C ALA A 49 -2.82 -5.87 -7.32
N ALA A 50 -2.28 -6.39 -6.22
CA ALA A 50 -1.64 -7.70 -6.22
C ALA A 50 -2.62 -8.86 -6.46
N VAL A 51 -3.84 -8.77 -5.90
CA VAL A 51 -4.90 -9.76 -6.17
C VAL A 51 -5.33 -9.71 -7.64
N ASP A 52 -5.50 -8.51 -8.22
CA ASP A 52 -5.81 -8.37 -9.65
C ASP A 52 -4.70 -8.95 -10.56
N ALA A 53 -3.42 -8.76 -10.21
CA ALA A 53 -2.32 -9.43 -10.91
C ALA A 53 -2.41 -10.96 -10.82
N GLN A 54 -2.73 -11.50 -9.64
CA GLN A 54 -2.94 -12.93 -9.44
C GLN A 54 -4.10 -13.45 -10.29
N GLU A 55 -5.23 -12.76 -10.32
CA GLU A 55 -6.40 -13.13 -11.11
C GLU A 55 -6.09 -13.14 -12.61
N ARG A 56 -5.36 -12.14 -13.09
CA ARG A 56 -4.92 -12.09 -14.50
C ARG A 56 -4.00 -13.25 -14.85
N LEU A 57 -3.02 -13.57 -14.00
CA LEU A 57 -2.16 -14.73 -14.21
C LEU A 57 -2.98 -16.03 -14.21
N TRP A 58 -3.92 -16.18 -13.28
CA TRP A 58 -4.80 -17.35 -13.23
C TRP A 58 -5.69 -17.47 -14.47
N ALA A 59 -6.17 -16.35 -15.02
CA ALA A 59 -6.98 -16.32 -16.24
C ALA A 59 -6.20 -16.74 -17.50
N THR A 60 -4.86 -16.70 -17.47
CA THR A 60 -4.01 -17.19 -18.57
C THR A 60 -3.70 -18.69 -18.47
N LEU A 61 -4.07 -19.36 -17.37
CA LEU A 61 -3.83 -20.79 -17.22
C LEU A 61 -4.79 -21.60 -18.10
N GLU A 62 -4.22 -22.41 -18.98
CA GLU A 62 -4.95 -23.37 -19.79
C GLU A 62 -4.74 -24.80 -19.25
N PRO A 63 -5.76 -25.68 -19.27
CA PRO A 63 -5.60 -27.10 -18.93
C PRO A 63 -4.54 -27.76 -19.82
N GLY A 64 -3.65 -28.57 -19.24
CA GLY A 64 -2.57 -29.24 -19.98
C GLY A 64 -1.37 -28.35 -20.35
N GLN A 65 -1.37 -27.07 -19.97
CA GLN A 65 -0.21 -26.19 -20.06
C GLN A 65 0.42 -25.99 -18.67
N GLY A 66 1.75 -26.08 -18.59
CA GLY A 66 2.50 -25.72 -17.39
C GLY A 66 2.65 -24.21 -17.23
N CYS A 67 3.03 -23.76 -16.04
CA CYS A 67 3.19 -22.33 -15.74
C CYS A 67 4.36 -21.65 -16.47
N ASP A 68 5.22 -22.44 -17.14
CA ASP A 68 6.22 -21.95 -18.08
C ASP A 68 5.62 -21.30 -19.33
N ALA A 69 4.39 -21.66 -19.69
CA ALA A 69 3.70 -21.11 -20.86
C ALA A 69 3.07 -19.73 -20.60
N ILE A 70 2.99 -19.29 -19.34
CA ILE A 70 2.41 -18.00 -18.98
C ILE A 70 3.37 -16.87 -19.39
N ASP A 71 2.91 -16.00 -20.30
CA ASP A 71 3.61 -14.76 -20.63
C ASP A 71 3.38 -13.73 -19.51
N VAL A 72 4.25 -13.78 -18.50
CA VAL A 72 4.24 -12.84 -17.37
C VAL A 72 4.45 -11.40 -17.85
N GLY A 73 5.23 -11.19 -18.91
CA GLY A 73 5.49 -9.85 -19.45
C GLY A 73 4.23 -9.22 -20.03
N ALA A 74 3.47 -9.99 -20.82
CA ALA A 74 2.19 -9.54 -21.36
C ALA A 74 1.18 -9.22 -20.24
N VAL A 75 1.07 -10.10 -19.23
CA VAL A 75 0.19 -9.85 -18.07
C VAL A 75 0.63 -8.60 -17.31
N GLN A 76 1.93 -8.42 -17.09
CA GLN A 76 2.49 -7.25 -16.41
C GLN A 76 2.18 -5.97 -17.16
N THR A 77 2.33 -5.92 -18.49
CA THR A 77 2.00 -4.72 -19.27
C THR A 77 0.54 -4.31 -19.11
N VAL A 78 -0.41 -5.25 -19.21
CA VAL A 78 -1.83 -4.95 -19.05
C VAL A 78 -2.17 -4.55 -17.61
N TRP A 79 -1.52 -5.19 -16.63
CA TRP A 79 -1.67 -4.82 -15.22
C TRP A 79 -1.11 -3.41 -14.95
N GLN A 80 0.08 -3.10 -15.47
CA GLN A 80 0.70 -1.78 -15.33
C GLN A 80 -0.17 -0.69 -15.99
N ASP A 81 -0.68 -0.94 -17.19
CA ASP A 81 -1.60 -0.02 -17.89
C ASP A 81 -2.88 0.27 -17.11
N HIS A 82 -3.34 -0.62 -16.23
CA HIS A 82 -4.52 -0.36 -15.39
C HIS A 82 -4.16 0.38 -14.09
N TRP A 83 -3.08 -0.02 -13.42
CA TRP A 83 -2.77 0.45 -12.07
C TRP A 83 -1.85 1.66 -12.02
N PHE A 84 -1.08 1.91 -13.09
CA PHE A 84 -0.07 2.97 -13.20
C PHE A 84 -0.42 3.99 -14.29
N GLN A 85 -1.72 4.19 -14.56
CA GLN A 85 -2.23 5.22 -15.47
C GLN A 85 -1.77 6.64 -15.10
N ASP A 86 -2.08 7.60 -15.98
CA ASP A 86 -1.79 9.02 -15.82
C ASP A 86 -2.03 9.54 -14.39
N GLU A 87 -1.18 10.49 -13.97
CA GLU A 87 -1.03 10.97 -12.58
C GLU A 87 -2.33 11.41 -11.92
N ASP A 88 -3.33 11.82 -12.71
CA ASP A 88 -4.61 12.33 -12.21
C ASP A 88 -5.56 11.23 -11.70
N HIS A 89 -5.43 9.99 -12.15
CA HIS A 89 -6.40 8.92 -11.87
C HIS A 89 -5.79 7.59 -11.40
N SER A 90 -4.47 7.50 -11.23
CA SER A 90 -3.87 6.26 -10.72
C SER A 90 -4.44 5.91 -9.34
N PRO A 91 -5.00 4.69 -9.16
CA PRO A 91 -5.44 4.21 -7.86
C PRO A 91 -4.28 4.13 -6.84
N LEU A 92 -3.06 3.90 -7.34
CA LEU A 92 -1.84 3.75 -6.56
C LEU A 92 -1.06 5.06 -6.54
N ARG A 93 -1.23 5.86 -5.48
CA ARG A 93 -0.51 7.14 -5.36
C ARG A 93 0.96 6.91 -5.08
N ASN A 94 1.82 7.67 -5.77
CA ASN A 94 3.28 7.63 -5.65
C ASN A 94 3.89 6.28 -6.04
N ALA A 95 3.15 5.43 -6.76
CA ALA A 95 3.69 4.15 -7.18
C ALA A 95 4.72 4.33 -8.29
N VAL A 96 5.79 3.55 -8.22
CA VAL A 96 6.90 3.59 -9.16
C VAL A 96 6.76 2.40 -10.10
N GLU A 97 6.22 2.64 -11.29
CA GLU A 97 5.98 1.60 -12.31
C GLU A 97 7.27 0.84 -12.66
N SER A 98 8.38 1.55 -12.85
CA SER A 98 9.67 0.94 -13.23
C SER A 98 10.28 0.03 -12.16
N GLN A 99 9.75 0.06 -10.93
CA GLN A 99 10.19 -0.79 -9.82
C GLN A 99 9.10 -1.75 -9.36
N SER A 100 7.92 -1.71 -10.00
CA SER A 100 6.80 -2.58 -9.66
C SER A 100 6.61 -3.60 -10.78
N ASP A 101 6.83 -4.87 -10.47
CA ASP A 101 6.86 -5.95 -11.44
C ASP A 101 6.12 -7.20 -10.96
N ILE A 102 5.87 -8.09 -11.91
CA ILE A 102 5.37 -9.43 -11.66
C ILE A 102 6.49 -10.37 -12.06
N MET A 103 6.99 -11.15 -11.12
CA MET A 103 8.07 -12.09 -11.38
C MET A 103 7.68 -13.51 -10.97
N ARG A 104 7.95 -14.46 -11.85
CA ARG A 104 7.91 -15.88 -11.53
C ARG A 104 9.20 -16.30 -10.83
N GLU A 105 9.07 -16.98 -9.70
CA GLU A 105 10.22 -17.47 -8.95
C GLU A 105 10.89 -18.61 -9.74
N SER A 106 12.15 -18.40 -10.14
CA SER A 106 12.92 -19.39 -10.89
C SER A 106 13.52 -20.42 -9.95
N GLY A 107 12.81 -21.52 -9.73
CA GLY A 107 13.28 -22.60 -8.87
C GLY A 107 12.24 -23.69 -8.61
N GLY A 108 12.21 -24.72 -9.46
CA GLY A 108 11.38 -25.93 -9.30
C GLY A 108 10.08 -25.92 -10.10
N ASN A 109 9.36 -27.05 -10.12
CA ASN A 109 8.04 -27.21 -10.76
C ASN A 109 6.90 -26.41 -10.08
N SER A 110 7.22 -25.55 -9.10
CA SER A 110 6.22 -24.75 -8.40
C SER A 110 5.88 -23.50 -9.21
N CYS A 111 4.60 -23.32 -9.51
CA CYS A 111 4.03 -22.13 -10.12
C CYS A 111 3.97 -20.95 -9.14
N GLN A 112 5.13 -20.51 -8.63
CA GLN A 112 5.24 -19.47 -7.63
C GLN A 112 5.53 -18.11 -8.28
N PHE A 113 4.75 -17.11 -7.89
CA PHE A 113 4.83 -15.75 -8.40
C PHE A 113 4.98 -14.76 -7.24
N THR A 114 5.71 -13.69 -7.49
CA THR A 114 5.83 -12.55 -6.59
C THR A 114 5.43 -11.29 -7.36
N VAL A 115 4.47 -10.55 -6.82
CA VAL A 115 4.11 -9.21 -7.28
C VAL A 115 4.77 -8.22 -6.34
N THR A 116 5.66 -7.41 -6.88
CA THR A 116 6.35 -6.35 -6.15
C THR A 116 5.70 -5.01 -6.49
N LEU A 117 5.31 -4.28 -5.46
CA LEU A 117 4.70 -2.95 -5.56
C LEU A 117 5.54 -1.95 -4.77
N VAL A 118 6.01 -0.90 -5.43
CA VAL A 118 6.80 0.16 -4.80
C VAL A 118 5.98 1.45 -4.77
N LEU A 119 5.55 1.86 -3.57
CA LEU A 119 4.63 3.00 -3.34
C LEU A 119 5.34 4.32 -2.99
N GLY A 120 6.65 4.40 -3.21
CA GLY A 120 7.46 5.54 -2.85
C GLY A 120 8.94 5.30 -3.10
N SER A 121 9.77 6.27 -2.74
CA SER A 121 11.24 6.20 -2.94
C SER A 121 11.98 5.63 -1.72
N GLY A 122 11.28 5.29 -0.64
CA GLY A 122 11.86 4.73 0.58
C GLY A 122 11.91 3.20 0.57
N ASP A 123 12.88 2.63 1.27
CA ASP A 123 13.06 1.17 1.40
C ASP A 123 11.85 0.46 2.07
N ASN A 124 11.10 1.20 2.91
CA ASN A 124 9.88 0.70 3.57
C ASN A 124 8.61 0.76 2.71
N ASP A 125 8.72 1.27 1.48
CA ASP A 125 7.59 1.45 0.56
C ASP A 125 7.48 0.32 -0.47
N LYS A 126 8.34 -0.70 -0.34
CA LYS A 126 8.30 -1.95 -1.13
C LYS A 126 7.38 -2.97 -0.46
N LEU A 127 6.42 -3.49 -1.23
CA LEU A 127 5.46 -4.50 -0.81
C LEU A 127 5.57 -5.71 -1.73
N ASP A 128 5.93 -6.86 -1.16
CA ASP A 128 6.06 -8.12 -1.90
C ASP A 128 4.90 -9.05 -1.56
N TYR A 129 4.12 -9.42 -2.58
CA TYR A 129 2.99 -10.34 -2.48
C TYR A 129 3.32 -11.63 -3.20
N ARG A 130 3.43 -12.73 -2.46
CA ARG A 130 3.78 -14.04 -3.01
C ARG A 130 2.59 -14.97 -3.02
N PHE A 131 2.34 -15.63 -4.13
CA PHE A 131 1.29 -16.65 -4.27
C PHE A 131 1.77 -17.79 -5.16
N SER A 132 1.01 -18.90 -5.12
CA SER A 132 1.24 -20.05 -5.98
C SER A 132 -0.04 -20.35 -6.75
N LEU A 133 0.10 -20.64 -8.03
CA LEU A 133 -0.98 -21.17 -8.86
C LEU A 133 -0.95 -22.71 -8.81
N PRO A 134 -2.10 -23.39 -9.02
CA PRO A 134 -2.12 -24.84 -9.19
C PRO A 134 -1.48 -25.25 -10.52
N SER A 135 -0.73 -26.36 -10.54
CA SER A 135 -0.29 -26.98 -11.80
C SER A 135 -1.46 -27.77 -12.40
N LEU A 136 -1.81 -27.47 -13.66
CA LEU A 136 -2.85 -28.19 -14.40
C LEU A 136 -2.29 -29.20 -15.41
N GLU A 137 -0.99 -29.52 -15.28
CA GLU A 137 -0.29 -30.45 -16.17
C GLU A 137 -0.82 -31.88 -16.08
N ASP A 138 -1.39 -32.27 -14.93
CA ASP A 138 -1.90 -33.62 -14.67
C ASP A 138 -3.42 -33.77 -14.94
N LEU A 139 -4.08 -32.75 -15.45
CA LEU A 139 -5.52 -32.77 -15.76
C LEU A 139 -5.72 -33.01 -17.27
N GLU A 140 -5.76 -34.28 -17.64
CA GLU A 140 -6.23 -34.76 -18.97
C GLU A 140 -7.76 -34.71 -19.11
#